data_AF-A0A7Y9ZN34-F1
#
_entry.id   AF-A0A7Y9ZN34-F1
#
_cell.length_a   1.000
_cell.length_b   1.000
_cell.length_c   1.000
_cell.angle_alpha   90.00
_cell.angle_beta   90.00
_cell.angle_gamma   90.00
#
_symmetry.space_group_name_H-M   'P 1'
#
loop_
_entity.id
_entity.type
_entity.pdbx_description
1 polymer ?
#
loop_
_entity_poly.entity_id
_entity_poly.type
_entity_poly.pdbx_seq_one_letter_code
_entity_poly.pdbx_strand_id
1 'polypeptide(L)'
;MARVLSPVRAAGRASYVADVQLVARAVVASSLTGSAIIHGTVAGEHFGEWVPAGFFFLGIQLAELVLALLAVYAWSSRAAVLVVATGLLTVAVWLLSRTLGTPIGPDDFRVPEPVGVPDTACGLLELMSVAAAAVALRLTGGERVQPRRWSEVGPSRRGLAVATTAVWAAVVLTAWGAAPAVLGAEGHAHGGSTAGSGP
;
A
#
# COMPACT_ATOMS: atom_id res chain seq x y z
N MET A 1 26.10 9.28 -35.23
CA MET A 1 27.23 8.52 -34.66
C MET A 1 26.72 7.59 -33.57
N ALA A 2 26.61 6.29 -33.83
CA ALA A 2 26.25 5.31 -32.81
C ALA A 2 27.47 5.07 -31.90
N ARG A 3 27.34 5.39 -30.60
CA ARG A 3 28.42 5.21 -29.62
C ARG A 3 28.56 3.72 -29.32
N VAL A 4 29.45 3.03 -30.03
CA VAL A 4 29.78 1.62 -29.75
C VAL A 4 30.46 1.56 -28.38
N LEU A 5 29.73 1.10 -27.37
CA LEU A 5 30.30 0.82 -26.05
C LEU A 5 31.19 -0.40 -26.16
N SER A 6 32.37 -0.37 -25.52
CA SER A 6 33.20 -1.57 -25.41
C SER A 6 32.44 -2.66 -24.63
N PRO A 7 32.68 -3.96 -24.92
CA PRO A 7 31.98 -5.07 -24.27
C PRO A 7 32.01 -5.00 -22.73
N VAL A 8 33.13 -4.54 -22.15
CA VAL A 8 33.30 -4.34 -20.70
C VAL A 8 32.38 -3.25 -20.16
N ARG A 9 32.19 -2.14 -20.88
CA ARG A 9 31.27 -1.05 -20.48
C ARG A 9 29.80 -1.47 -20.60
N ALA A 10 29.48 -2.31 -21.59
CA ALA A 10 28.15 -2.87 -21.74
C ALA A 10 27.80 -3.84 -20.59
N ALA A 11 28.73 -4.74 -20.22
CA ALA A 11 28.56 -5.66 -19.10
C ALA A 11 28.40 -4.90 -17.76
N GLY A 12 29.24 -3.90 -17.49
CA GLY A 12 29.14 -3.09 -16.27
C GLY A 12 27.82 -2.32 -16.17
N ARG A 13 27.30 -1.80 -17.30
CA ARG A 13 25.99 -1.15 -17.35
C ARG A 13 24.86 -2.12 -17.03
N ALA A 14 24.91 -3.33 -17.57
CA ALA A 14 23.89 -4.35 -17.35
C ALA A 14 23.83 -4.78 -15.86
N SER A 15 24.99 -4.99 -15.22
CA SER A 15 25.06 -5.29 -13.78
C SER A 15 24.51 -4.15 -12.92
N TYR A 16 24.90 -2.90 -13.21
CA TYR A 16 24.37 -1.74 -12.51
C TYR A 16 22.84 -1.62 -12.62
N VAL A 17 22.28 -1.79 -13.83
CA VAL A 17 20.82 -1.75 -14.03
C VAL A 17 20.14 -2.88 -13.26
N ALA A 18 20.72 -4.09 -13.23
CA ALA A 18 20.18 -5.20 -12.47
C ALA A 18 20.16 -4.93 -10.95
N ASP A 19 21.24 -4.35 -10.40
CA ASP A 19 21.33 -3.99 -8.98
C ASP A 19 20.30 -2.91 -8.61
N VAL A 20 20.17 -1.86 -9.44
CA VAL A 20 19.17 -0.82 -9.21
C VAL A 20 17.75 -1.38 -9.31
N GLN A 21 17.48 -2.30 -10.24
CA GLN A 21 16.18 -2.97 -10.31
C GLN A 21 15.89 -3.80 -9.06
N LEU A 22 16.88 -4.52 -8.53
CA LEU A 22 16.72 -5.29 -7.30
C LEU A 22 16.39 -4.37 -6.11
N VAL A 23 17.16 -3.28 -5.94
CA VAL A 23 16.93 -2.30 -4.87
C VAL A 23 15.56 -1.65 -5.01
N ALA A 24 15.18 -1.20 -6.21
CA ALA A 24 13.89 -0.58 -6.46
C ALA A 24 12.73 -1.53 -6.10
N ARG A 25 12.82 -2.80 -6.53
CA ARG A 25 11.80 -3.81 -6.21
C ARG A 25 11.71 -4.10 -4.71
N ALA A 26 12.84 -4.15 -4.02
CA ALA A 26 12.89 -4.35 -2.57
C ALA A 26 12.21 -3.18 -1.84
N VAL A 27 12.51 -1.93 -2.23
CA VAL A 27 11.88 -0.72 -1.68
C VAL A 27 10.38 -0.70 -1.95
N VAL A 28 9.95 -1.03 -3.17
CA VAL A 28 8.52 -1.12 -3.51
C VAL A 28 7.83 -2.16 -2.63
N ALA A 29 8.39 -3.37 -2.54
CA ALA A 29 7.78 -4.45 -1.77
C ALA A 29 7.67 -4.10 -0.28
N SER A 30 8.74 -3.57 0.34
CA SER A 30 8.72 -3.22 1.76
C SER A 30 7.80 -2.04 2.07
N SER A 31 7.80 -1.01 1.21
CA SER A 31 7.01 0.19 1.45
C SER A 31 5.50 -0.07 1.28
N LEU A 32 5.12 -0.79 0.22
CA LEU A 32 3.72 -1.19 0.03
C LEU A 32 3.23 -2.14 1.13
N THR A 33 4.09 -3.05 1.62
CA THR A 33 3.73 -3.90 2.75
C THR A 33 3.47 -3.07 4.01
N GLY A 34 4.34 -2.09 4.31
CA GLY A 34 4.16 -1.21 5.46
C GLY A 34 2.90 -0.35 5.36
N SER A 35 2.64 0.22 4.17
CA SER A 35 1.45 1.01 3.87
C SER A 35 0.16 0.18 4.01
N ALA A 36 0.16 -1.04 3.46
CA ALA A 36 -0.96 -1.97 3.55
C ALA A 36 -1.31 -2.34 5.00
N ILE A 37 -0.30 -2.48 5.85
CA ILE A 37 -0.51 -2.70 7.28
C ILE A 37 -1.21 -1.50 7.91
N ILE A 38 -0.75 -0.28 7.64
CA ILE A 38 -1.35 0.95 8.19
C ILE A 38 -2.80 1.12 7.71
N HIS A 39 -3.05 0.99 6.40
CA HIS A 39 -4.41 1.02 5.84
C HIS A 39 -5.32 -0.03 6.47
N GLY A 40 -4.82 -1.24 6.69
CA GLY A 40 -5.56 -2.29 7.39
C GLY A 40 -5.90 -1.93 8.84
N THR A 41 -5.00 -1.26 9.56
CA THR A 41 -5.26 -0.83 10.94
C THR A 41 -6.31 0.28 11.01
N VAL A 42 -6.25 1.29 10.15
CA VAL A 42 -7.22 2.42 10.15
C VAL A 42 -8.57 2.03 9.57
N ALA A 43 -8.66 0.96 8.77
CA ALA A 43 -9.94 0.45 8.28
C ALA A 43 -10.93 0.14 9.41
N GLY A 44 -10.43 -0.33 10.57
CA GLY A 44 -11.25 -0.61 11.76
C GLY A 44 -11.96 0.63 12.31
N GLU A 45 -11.25 1.76 12.39
CA GLU A 45 -11.81 3.04 12.83
C GLU A 45 -12.91 3.50 11.87
N HIS A 46 -12.64 3.44 10.56
CA HIS A 46 -13.60 3.86 9.54
C HIS A 46 -14.83 2.97 9.41
N PHE A 47 -14.77 1.69 9.82
CA PHE A 47 -15.99 0.88 9.93
C PHE A 47 -16.95 1.40 11.00
N GLY A 48 -16.44 2.05 12.05
CA GLY A 48 -17.24 2.69 13.08
C GLY A 48 -17.86 4.02 12.64
N GLU A 49 -17.24 4.71 11.68
CA GLU A 49 -17.70 6.02 11.18
C GLU A 49 -18.61 5.89 9.96
N TRP A 50 -18.14 5.19 8.93
CA TRP A 50 -18.86 5.00 7.67
C TRP A 50 -18.38 3.73 6.96
N VAL A 51 -19.18 2.67 6.99
CA VAL A 51 -18.82 1.33 6.48
C VAL A 51 -18.16 1.32 5.09
N PRO A 52 -18.63 2.09 4.08
CA PRO A 52 -17.95 2.18 2.78
C PRO A 52 -16.50 2.69 2.86
N ALA A 53 -16.17 3.60 3.79
CA ALA A 53 -14.80 4.03 4.02
C ALA A 53 -13.93 2.88 4.53
N GLY A 54 -14.42 2.08 5.48
CA GLY A 54 -13.72 0.87 5.94
C GLY A 54 -13.37 -0.08 4.79
N PHE A 55 -14.33 -0.36 3.89
CA PHE A 55 -14.07 -1.18 2.71
C PHE A 55 -13.12 -0.53 1.70
N PHE A 56 -13.12 0.79 1.56
CA PHE A 56 -12.18 1.51 0.73
C PHE A 56 -10.73 1.28 1.20
N PHE A 57 -10.47 1.41 2.50
CA PHE A 57 -9.14 1.13 3.07
C PHE A 57 -8.73 -0.34 2.94
N LEU A 58 -9.65 -1.29 3.11
CA LEU A 58 -9.36 -2.70 2.82
C LEU A 58 -9.04 -2.95 1.34
N GLY A 59 -9.71 -2.23 0.43
CA GLY A 59 -9.43 -2.26 -1.00
C GLY A 59 -8.02 -1.77 -1.32
N ILE A 60 -7.59 -0.67 -0.70
CA ILE A 60 -6.22 -0.17 -0.85
C ILE A 60 -5.22 -1.18 -0.28
N GLN A 61 -5.43 -1.66 0.95
CA GLN A 61 -4.59 -2.68 1.58
C GLN A 61 -4.38 -3.90 0.67
N LEU A 62 -5.46 -4.42 0.07
CA LEU A 62 -5.38 -5.57 -0.83
C LEU A 62 -4.59 -5.24 -2.10
N ALA A 63 -4.84 -4.07 -2.70
CA ALA A 63 -4.11 -3.63 -3.89
C ALA A 63 -2.61 -3.50 -3.63
N GLU A 64 -2.22 -2.92 -2.50
CA GLU A 64 -0.83 -2.75 -2.08
C GLU A 64 -0.13 -4.10 -1.83
N LEU A 65 -0.79 -5.04 -1.15
CA LEU A 65 -0.25 -6.38 -0.96
C LEU A 65 -0.06 -7.13 -2.28
N VAL A 66 -1.02 -7.05 -3.20
CA VAL A 66 -0.89 -7.66 -4.54
C VAL A 66 0.29 -7.05 -5.29
N LEU A 67 0.44 -5.72 -5.28
CA LEU A 67 1.54 -5.04 -5.93
C LEU A 67 2.90 -5.34 -5.28
N ALA A 68 2.95 -5.49 -3.95
CA ALA A 68 4.14 -5.95 -3.24
C ALA A 68 4.54 -7.37 -3.66
N LEU A 69 3.58 -8.29 -3.78
CA LEU A 69 3.83 -9.64 -4.30
C LEU A 69 4.32 -9.60 -5.76
N LEU A 70 3.74 -8.75 -6.61
CA LEU A 70 4.22 -8.57 -7.98
C LEU A 70 5.65 -8.03 -8.01
N ALA A 71 6.03 -7.12 -7.11
CA ALA A 71 7.40 -6.63 -6.99
C ALA A 71 8.41 -7.75 -6.68
N VAL A 72 8.04 -8.71 -5.84
CA VAL A 72 8.89 -9.85 -5.49
C VAL A 72 8.90 -10.92 -6.58
N TYR A 73 7.74 -11.31 -7.11
CA TYR A 73 7.59 -12.54 -7.89
C TYR A 73 7.40 -12.34 -9.39
N ALA A 74 6.83 -11.22 -9.82
CA ALA A 74 6.38 -11.03 -11.21
C ALA A 74 6.58 -9.58 -11.69
N TRP A 75 7.74 -9.00 -11.39
CA TRP A 75 8.00 -7.59 -11.70
C TRP A 75 8.00 -7.34 -13.21
N SER A 76 7.26 -6.31 -13.62
CA SER A 76 7.11 -5.90 -15.01
C SER A 76 6.90 -4.38 -15.09
N SER A 77 7.09 -3.79 -16.27
CA SER A 77 6.78 -2.37 -16.48
C SER A 77 5.31 -2.06 -16.18
N ARG A 78 4.39 -3.01 -16.46
CA ARG A 78 2.97 -2.85 -16.09
C ARG A 78 2.77 -2.80 -14.59
N ALA A 79 3.41 -3.69 -13.84
CA ALA A 79 3.35 -3.66 -12.37
C ALA A 79 3.92 -2.35 -11.82
N ALA A 80 5.04 -1.87 -12.35
CA ALA A 80 5.62 -0.59 -11.94
C ALA A 80 4.70 0.62 -12.26
N VAL A 81 4.04 0.63 -13.43
CA VAL A 81 3.03 1.65 -13.76
C VAL A 81 1.85 1.59 -12.80
N LEU A 82 1.37 0.39 -12.45
CA LEU A 82 0.30 0.23 -11.48
C LEU A 82 0.71 0.78 -10.11
N VAL A 83 1.91 0.48 -9.61
CA VAL A 83 2.43 1.05 -8.35
C VAL A 83 2.43 2.57 -8.38
N VAL A 84 2.92 3.17 -9.47
CA VAL A 84 2.92 4.63 -9.62
C VAL A 84 1.49 5.18 -9.63
N ALA A 85 0.60 4.58 -10.41
CA ALA A 85 -0.76 5.06 -10.57
C ALA A 85 -1.58 4.94 -9.28
N THR A 86 -1.53 3.79 -8.61
CA THR A 86 -2.28 3.57 -7.37
C THR A 86 -1.74 4.42 -6.24
N GLY A 87 -0.41 4.48 -6.05
CA GLY A 87 0.18 5.31 -4.98
C GLY A 87 -0.11 6.80 -5.17
N LEU A 88 -0.04 7.32 -6.40
CA LEU A 88 -0.42 8.72 -6.66
C LEU A 88 -1.92 8.96 -6.45
N LEU A 89 -2.77 7.99 -6.80
CA LEU A 89 -4.21 8.10 -6.58
C LEU A 89 -4.53 8.13 -5.08
N THR A 90 -3.93 7.26 -4.27
CA THR A 90 -4.16 7.26 -2.81
C THR A 90 -3.69 8.57 -2.19
N VAL A 91 -2.48 9.04 -2.52
CA VAL A 91 -1.97 10.33 -2.04
C VAL A 91 -2.87 11.49 -2.48
N ALA A 92 -3.43 11.44 -3.69
CA ALA A 92 -4.36 12.45 -4.15
C ALA A 92 -5.68 12.44 -3.37
N VAL A 93 -6.23 11.26 -3.08
CA VAL A 93 -7.43 11.12 -2.22
C VAL A 93 -7.16 11.66 -0.82
N TRP A 94 -6.01 11.33 -0.23
CA TRP A 94 -5.59 11.88 1.06
C TRP A 94 -5.43 13.41 1.01
N LEU A 95 -4.78 13.95 -0.01
CA LEU A 95 -4.66 15.41 -0.16
C LEU A 95 -6.03 16.09 -0.26
N LEU A 96 -6.97 15.49 -1.00
CA LEU A 96 -8.33 16.01 -1.10
C LEU A 96 -9.02 16.01 0.27
N SER A 97 -8.95 14.91 1.03
CA SER A 97 -9.56 14.86 2.36
C SER A 97 -8.96 15.90 3.32
N ARG A 98 -7.65 16.15 3.25
CA ARG A 98 -6.95 17.14 4.09
C ARG A 98 -7.13 18.59 3.66
N THR A 99 -7.59 18.87 2.44
CA THR A 99 -7.68 20.25 1.91
C THR A 99 -9.09 20.72 1.63
N LEU A 100 -9.96 19.82 1.18
CA LEU A 100 -11.33 20.11 0.76
C LEU A 100 -12.38 19.29 1.52
N GLY A 101 -11.94 18.34 2.36
CA GLY A 101 -12.80 17.26 2.86
C GLY A 101 -13.03 16.19 1.79
N THR A 102 -13.76 15.15 2.15
CA THR A 102 -14.08 14.08 1.19
C THR A 102 -15.34 14.42 0.40
N PRO A 103 -15.32 14.25 -0.93
CA PRO A 103 -16.48 14.56 -1.78
C PRO A 103 -17.59 13.51 -1.68
N ILE A 104 -17.27 12.31 -1.16
CA ILE A 104 -18.17 11.17 -1.05
C ILE A 104 -18.19 10.73 0.40
N GLY A 105 -19.36 10.76 1.01
CA GLY A 105 -19.57 10.37 2.40
C GLY A 105 -20.71 11.15 3.04
N PRO A 106 -20.94 10.93 4.35
CA PRO A 106 -21.80 11.76 5.19
C PRO A 106 -21.44 13.26 5.10
N ASP A 107 -22.40 14.15 5.34
CA ASP A 107 -22.21 15.61 5.14
C ASP A 107 -21.09 16.21 6.02
N ASP A 108 -20.87 15.64 7.20
CA ASP A 108 -19.79 15.98 8.13
C ASP A 108 -18.40 15.63 7.62
N PHE A 109 -18.26 14.82 6.56
CA PHE A 109 -16.98 14.50 5.94
C PHE A 109 -16.54 15.54 4.90
N ARG A 110 -17.40 16.51 4.56
CA ARG A 110 -17.10 17.57 3.56
C ARG A 110 -16.22 18.70 4.10
N VAL A 111 -15.70 18.58 5.32
CA VAL A 111 -14.75 19.52 5.90
C VAL A 111 -13.34 18.91 5.90
N PRO A 112 -12.28 19.73 5.77
CA PRO A 112 -10.91 19.24 5.81
C PRO A 112 -10.64 18.47 7.11
N GLU A 113 -10.16 17.25 6.94
CA GLU A 113 -9.83 16.38 8.06
C GLU A 113 -8.41 16.70 8.59
N PRO A 114 -8.13 16.47 9.89
CA PRO A 114 -6.81 16.73 10.47
C PRO A 114 -5.74 15.77 9.91
N VAL A 115 -4.51 16.27 9.80
CA VAL A 115 -3.34 15.43 9.46
C VAL A 115 -2.92 14.64 10.69
N GLY A 116 -2.91 13.32 10.57
CA GLY A 116 -2.45 12.41 11.62
C GLY A 116 -0.99 11.97 11.43
N VAL A 117 -0.51 11.18 12.38
CA VAL A 117 0.78 10.48 12.25
C VAL A 117 0.66 9.24 11.35
N PRO A 118 -0.36 8.36 11.50
CA PRO A 118 -0.45 7.14 10.71
C PRO A 118 -0.56 7.39 9.20
N ASP A 119 -1.42 8.32 8.79
CA ASP A 119 -1.62 8.72 7.40
C ASP A 119 -0.40 9.44 6.80
N THR A 120 0.31 10.26 7.57
CA THR A 120 1.59 10.86 7.12
C THR A 120 2.65 9.79 6.87
N ALA A 121 2.77 8.82 7.78
CA ALA A 121 3.69 7.69 7.60
C ALA A 121 3.30 6.83 6.40
N CYS A 122 2.00 6.58 6.22
CA CYS A 122 1.44 5.86 5.08
C CYS A 122 1.80 6.55 3.76
N GLY A 123 1.48 7.85 3.64
CA GLY A 123 1.78 8.63 2.44
C GLY A 123 3.28 8.69 2.11
N LEU A 124 4.17 8.72 3.11
CA LEU A 124 5.61 8.62 2.87
C LEU A 124 6.00 7.26 2.25
N LEU A 125 5.47 6.15 2.76
CA LEU A 125 5.73 4.82 2.22
C LEU A 125 5.18 4.68 0.79
N GLU A 126 3.99 5.20 0.53
CA GLU A 126 3.42 5.24 -0.82
C GLU A 126 4.32 6.02 -1.77
N LEU A 127 4.75 7.23 -1.39
CA LEU A 127 5.65 8.05 -2.20
C LEU A 127 7.02 7.40 -2.42
N MET A 128 7.57 6.69 -1.44
CA MET A 128 8.78 5.89 -1.60
C MET A 128 8.60 4.78 -2.65
N SER A 129 7.46 4.08 -2.62
CA SER A 129 7.14 3.05 -3.61
C SER A 129 6.98 3.64 -5.02
N VAL A 130 6.32 4.79 -5.15
CA VAL A 130 6.14 5.53 -6.40
C VAL A 130 7.49 5.95 -6.96
N ALA A 131 8.37 6.54 -6.14
CA ALA A 131 9.69 6.98 -6.56
C ALA A 131 10.55 5.82 -7.06
N ALA A 132 10.59 4.71 -6.31
CA ALA A 132 11.34 3.52 -6.68
C ALA A 132 10.82 2.89 -7.99
N ALA A 133 9.50 2.76 -8.15
CA ALA A 133 8.88 2.25 -9.37
C ALA A 133 9.14 3.17 -10.58
N ALA A 134 9.09 4.50 -10.40
CA ALA A 134 9.39 5.47 -11.45
C ALA A 134 10.86 5.41 -11.89
N VAL A 135 11.80 5.24 -10.95
CA VAL A 135 13.23 5.02 -11.27
C VAL A 135 13.38 3.72 -12.07
N ALA A 136 12.75 2.63 -11.63
CA ALA A 136 12.79 1.35 -12.35
C ALA A 136 12.23 1.45 -13.78
N LEU A 137 11.18 2.23 -14.00
CA LEU A 137 10.61 2.52 -15.32
C LEU A 137 11.55 3.33 -16.21
N ARG A 138 12.16 4.39 -15.66
CA ARG A 138 13.11 5.24 -16.42
C ARG A 138 14.33 4.48 -16.90
N LEU A 139 14.81 3.52 -16.10
CA LEU A 139 15.98 2.71 -16.45
C LEU A 139 15.65 1.58 -17.44
N THR A 140 14.39 1.17 -17.55
CA THR A 140 13.95 0.12 -18.49
C THR A 140 13.33 0.66 -19.78
N GLY A 141 12.94 1.94 -19.84
CA GLY A 141 12.27 2.58 -20.99
C GLY A 141 13.03 2.63 -22.32
N GLY A 142 14.21 1.99 -22.44
CA GLY A 142 14.98 1.88 -23.68
C GLY A 142 15.23 0.44 -24.16
N GLU A 143 15.02 -0.57 -23.32
CA GLU A 143 15.22 -1.97 -23.69
C GLU A 143 13.89 -2.70 -23.50
N ARG A 144 13.38 -3.32 -24.56
CA ARG A 144 12.33 -4.33 -24.41
C ARG A 144 12.92 -5.43 -23.54
N VAL A 145 12.70 -5.34 -22.24
CA VAL A 145 12.96 -6.44 -21.32
C VAL A 145 12.12 -7.58 -21.85
N GLN A 146 12.75 -8.52 -22.57
CA GLN A 146 12.08 -9.76 -22.93
C GLN A 146 11.52 -10.32 -21.64
N PRO A 147 10.22 -10.67 -21.57
CA PRO A 147 9.69 -11.33 -20.41
C PRO A 147 10.57 -12.55 -20.17
N ARG A 148 11.36 -12.53 -19.08
CA ARG A 148 12.02 -13.74 -18.61
C ARG A 148 10.90 -14.75 -18.45
N ARG A 149 10.91 -15.78 -19.30
CA ARG A 149 9.97 -16.90 -19.25
C ARG A 149 9.85 -17.30 -17.78
N TRP A 150 8.63 -17.35 -17.26
CA TRP A 150 8.32 -17.72 -15.87
C TRP A 150 8.85 -19.11 -15.44
N SER A 151 9.58 -19.81 -16.30
CA SER A 151 9.96 -21.21 -16.15
C SER A 151 11.33 -21.47 -15.52
N GLU A 152 12.17 -20.47 -15.19
CA GLU A 152 13.56 -20.77 -14.79
C GLU A 152 14.04 -20.24 -13.43
N VAL A 153 13.27 -19.40 -12.72
CA VAL A 153 13.64 -18.99 -11.35
C VAL A 153 12.40 -19.07 -10.46
N GLY A 154 12.23 -20.21 -9.80
CA GLY A 154 11.23 -20.36 -8.74
C GLY A 154 11.52 -19.40 -7.58
N PRO A 155 10.50 -19.05 -6.78
CA PRO A 155 10.69 -18.18 -5.62
C PRO A 155 11.74 -18.77 -4.68
N SER A 156 12.72 -17.96 -4.27
CA SER A 156 13.66 -18.41 -3.24
C SER A 156 12.88 -18.70 -1.95
N ARG A 157 13.26 -19.75 -1.21
CA ARG A 157 12.61 -20.09 0.07
C ARG A 157 12.57 -18.90 1.05
N ARG A 158 13.57 -18.02 0.97
CA ARG A 158 13.64 -16.77 1.75
C ARG A 158 12.60 -15.75 1.29
N GLY A 159 12.42 -15.57 -0.02
CA GLY A 159 11.37 -14.70 -0.57
C GLY A 159 9.97 -15.17 -0.17
N LEU A 160 9.72 -16.48 -0.27
CA LEU A 160 8.46 -17.08 0.17
C LEU A 160 8.21 -16.87 1.66
N ALA A 161 9.21 -17.10 2.51
CA ALA A 161 9.09 -16.89 3.95
C ALA A 161 8.75 -15.42 4.30
N VAL A 162 9.46 -14.46 3.71
CA VAL A 162 9.22 -13.02 3.95
C VAL A 162 7.80 -12.61 3.51
N ALA A 163 7.37 -13.03 2.33
CA ALA A 163 6.04 -12.72 1.83
C ALA A 163 4.94 -13.32 2.72
N THR A 164 5.09 -14.58 3.14
CA THR A 164 4.13 -15.24 4.02
C THR A 164 4.07 -14.56 5.39
N THR A 165 5.21 -14.18 5.97
CA THR A 165 5.24 -13.44 7.25
C THR A 165 4.57 -12.07 7.12
N ALA A 166 4.82 -11.33 6.03
CA ALA A 166 4.18 -10.04 5.79
C ALA A 166 2.65 -10.15 5.67
N VAL A 167 2.16 -11.16 4.94
CA VAL A 167 0.72 -11.42 4.80
C VAL A 167 0.10 -11.75 6.16
N TRP A 168 0.73 -12.62 6.96
CA TRP A 168 0.21 -12.95 8.29
C TRP A 168 0.22 -11.76 9.24
N ALA A 169 1.25 -10.92 9.22
CA ALA A 169 1.31 -9.69 10.01
C ALA A 169 0.16 -8.74 9.64
N ALA A 170 -0.10 -8.55 8.34
CA ALA A 170 -1.21 -7.73 7.87
C ALA A 170 -2.57 -8.30 8.32
N VAL A 171 -2.80 -9.61 8.19
CA VAL A 171 -4.04 -10.26 8.64
C VAL A 171 -4.28 -10.07 10.14
N VAL A 172 -3.25 -10.29 10.97
CA VAL A 172 -3.35 -10.14 12.43
C VAL A 172 -3.62 -8.69 12.83
N LEU A 173 -2.93 -7.73 12.21
CA LEU A 173 -3.09 -6.31 12.53
C LEU A 173 -4.44 -5.76 12.07
N THR A 174 -4.94 -6.18 10.90
CA THR A 174 -6.31 -5.86 10.46
C THR A 174 -7.35 -6.46 11.40
N ALA A 175 -7.18 -7.72 11.82
CA ALA A 175 -8.11 -8.35 12.77
C ALA A 175 -8.11 -7.65 14.13
N TRP A 176 -6.94 -7.22 14.63
CA TRP A 176 -6.80 -6.43 15.85
C TRP A 176 -7.48 -5.07 15.73
N GLY A 177 -7.23 -4.32 14.65
CA GLY A 177 -7.83 -3.00 14.42
C GLY A 177 -9.35 -3.06 14.26
N ALA A 178 -9.87 -4.12 13.64
CA ALA A 178 -11.31 -4.35 13.49
C ALA A 178 -11.98 -4.93 14.75
N ALA A 179 -11.23 -5.46 15.71
CA ALA A 179 -11.78 -6.14 16.88
C ALA A 179 -12.76 -5.28 17.70
N PRO A 180 -12.51 -3.98 17.98
CA PRO A 180 -13.47 -3.15 18.69
C PRO A 180 -14.80 -2.97 17.94
N ALA A 181 -14.76 -2.84 16.60
CA ALA A 181 -15.96 -2.70 15.78
C ALA A 181 -16.77 -4.01 15.71
N VAL A 182 -16.09 -5.16 15.70
CA VAL A 182 -16.73 -6.50 15.58
C VAL A 182 -17.18 -7.06 16.93
N LEU A 183 -16.40 -6.82 17.99
CA LEU A 183 -16.62 -7.38 19.33
C LEU A 183 -17.26 -6.38 20.31
N GLY A 184 -17.22 -5.08 20.01
CA GLY A 184 -17.76 -4.02 20.86
C GLY A 184 -19.27 -3.77 20.73
N ALA A 185 -19.97 -4.49 19.84
CA ALA A 185 -21.40 -4.32 19.59
C ALA A 185 -22.33 -4.80 20.74
N GLU A 186 -21.81 -5.42 21.82
CA GLU A 186 -22.63 -5.94 22.92
C GLU A 186 -22.63 -5.08 24.21
N GLY A 187 -22.04 -3.87 24.20
CA GLY A 187 -21.76 -3.13 25.44
C GLY A 187 -22.77 -2.09 25.93
N HIS A 188 -23.77 -1.67 25.17
CA HIS A 188 -24.62 -0.50 25.53
C HIS A 188 -26.12 -0.82 25.48
N ALA A 189 -26.63 -1.46 26.54
CA ALA A 189 -28.06 -1.57 26.79
C ALA A 189 -28.41 -1.23 28.26
N HIS A 190 -28.99 -0.03 28.42
CA HIS A 190 -29.92 0.45 29.46
C HIS A 190 -29.48 0.49 30.94
N GLY A 191 -28.81 1.59 31.31
CA GLY A 191 -28.81 2.12 32.67
C GLY A 191 -29.43 3.52 32.71
N GLY A 192 -30.75 3.64 32.58
CA GLY A 192 -31.40 4.93 32.70
C GLY A 192 -32.89 4.92 32.43
N SER A 193 -33.69 4.64 33.47
CA SER A 193 -34.93 5.34 33.82
C SER A 193 -35.78 4.53 34.80
N THR A 194 -35.68 4.86 36.09
CA THR A 194 -36.83 4.88 37.04
C THR A 194 -36.49 5.95 38.09
N ALA A 195 -36.98 7.17 37.87
CA ALA A 195 -38.24 7.66 38.44
C ALA A 195 -38.04 8.23 39.85
N GLY A 196 -37.87 9.55 39.91
CA GLY A 196 -38.17 10.31 41.11
C GLY A 196 -39.69 10.41 41.29
N SER A 197 -40.15 10.16 42.51
CA SER A 197 -41.45 10.59 43.01
C SER A 197 -41.39 10.68 44.54
N GLY A 198 -41.04 11.87 45.06
CA GLY A 198 -41.51 12.36 46.35
C GLY A 198 -42.69 13.29 46.09
N PRO A 199 -43.74 13.27 46.92
CA PRO A 199 -43.66 13.93 48.24
C PRO A 199 -43.78 12.99 49.45
#